data_AF-A0A8R7PAR3-F1
#
_entry.id   AF-A0A8R7PAR3-F1
#
_cell.length_a   1.000
_cell.length_b   1.000
_cell.length_c   1.000
_cell.angle_alpha   90.00
_cell.angle_beta   90.00
_cell.angle_gamma   90.00
#
_symmetry.space_group_name_H-M   'P 1'
#
loop_
_entity.id
_entity.type
_entity.pdbx_description
1 polymer ?
#
loop_
_entity_poly.entity_id
_entity_poly.type
_entity_poly.pdbx_seq_one_letter_code
_entity_poly.pdbx_strand_id
1 'polypeptide(L)'
;MVQELRRGIDRADIHCIAFSPDFRWLAVSSDKGTVHVFPVASVDKATSTMAGGDRDALLVAPSRAAASPPPPAAAKQGSLLPSFLKGYLPSYFSSERSLAQVRLREGVEYAVEFWRHHPNIILIVGTDGSFYRCGFDPLNTSEMKQVEHKRFMKIKESEDSQRVQSET
;
A
#
# COMPACT_ATOMS: atom_id res chain seq x y z
N MET A 1 9.16 3.61 -19.64
CA MET A 1 9.57 3.98 -18.27
C MET A 1 9.45 2.73 -17.41
N VAL A 2 10.40 2.49 -16.51
CA VAL A 2 10.37 1.37 -15.55
C VAL A 2 10.27 1.98 -14.16
N GLN A 3 9.35 1.48 -13.33
CA GLN A 3 9.17 1.90 -11.94
C GLN A 3 9.55 0.74 -11.02
N GLU A 4 10.38 1.00 -10.00
CA GLU A 4 10.78 0.03 -8.98
C GLU A 4 10.02 0.31 -7.67
N LEU A 5 9.41 -0.73 -7.09
CA LEU A 5 8.52 -0.62 -5.93
C LEU A 5 9.01 -1.51 -4.78
N ARG A 6 8.92 -1.00 -3.55
CA ARG A 6 9.35 -1.71 -2.33
C ARG A 6 8.17 -2.24 -1.53
N ARG A 7 8.00 -3.55 -1.52
CA ARG A 7 7.09 -4.27 -0.62
C ARG A 7 7.52 -4.21 0.84
N GLY A 8 8.78 -4.50 1.12
CA GLY A 8 9.32 -4.62 2.48
C GLY A 8 10.79 -5.03 2.49
N ILE A 9 11.33 -5.31 3.68
CA ILE A 9 12.72 -5.75 3.86
C ILE A 9 12.90 -7.26 3.67
N ASP A 10 11.88 -8.04 4.03
CA ASP A 10 11.96 -9.49 3.95
C ASP A 10 11.78 -9.98 2.52
N ARG A 11 12.54 -11.02 2.16
CA ARG A 11 12.27 -11.80 0.94
C ARG A 11 10.88 -12.41 1.04
N ALA A 12 10.14 -12.36 -0.06
CA ALA A 12 8.81 -12.90 -0.15
C ALA A 12 8.54 -13.41 -1.56
N ASP A 13 7.76 -14.47 -1.64
CA ASP A 13 7.22 -14.96 -2.90
C ASP A 13 5.89 -14.24 -3.17
N ILE A 14 5.71 -13.82 -4.42
CA ILE A 14 4.53 -13.05 -4.84
C ILE A 14 3.49 -14.03 -5.37
N HIS A 15 2.29 -14.00 -4.79
CA HIS A 15 1.18 -14.88 -5.20
C HIS A 15 0.36 -14.26 -6.33
N CYS A 16 0.06 -12.96 -6.24
CA CYS A 16 -0.79 -12.28 -7.21
C CYS A 16 -0.42 -10.80 -7.34
N ILE A 17 -0.55 -10.28 -8.56
CA ILE A 17 -0.39 -8.86 -8.90
C ILE A 17 -1.61 -8.44 -9.73
N ALA A 18 -2.19 -7.28 -9.45
CA ALA A 18 -3.29 -6.74 -10.23
C ALA A 18 -3.16 -5.23 -10.40
N PHE A 19 -3.44 -4.71 -11.59
CA PHE A 19 -3.60 -3.27 -11.82
C PHE A 19 -5.05 -2.86 -11.56
N SER A 20 -5.25 -1.63 -11.07
CA SER A 20 -6.57 -1.02 -11.11
C SER A 20 -7.01 -0.79 -12.56
N PRO A 21 -8.32 -0.77 -12.86
CA PRO A 21 -8.81 -0.56 -14.23
C PRO A 21 -8.36 0.76 -14.87
N ASP A 22 -8.09 1.77 -14.06
CA ASP A 22 -7.58 3.08 -14.47
C ASP A 22 -6.05 3.19 -14.43
N PHE A 23 -5.35 2.08 -14.17
CA PHE A 23 -3.89 1.98 -14.08
C PHE A 23 -3.24 2.95 -13.08
N ARG A 24 -3.98 3.49 -12.12
CA ARG A 24 -3.42 4.36 -11.07
C ARG A 24 -2.77 3.57 -9.93
N TRP A 25 -3.17 2.31 -9.76
CA TRP A 25 -2.78 1.50 -8.62
C TRP A 25 -2.31 0.11 -9.04
N LEU A 26 -1.37 -0.43 -8.26
CA LEU A 26 -0.88 -1.80 -8.36
C LEU A 26 -1.08 -2.50 -7.02
N ALA A 27 -1.81 -3.60 -7.01
CA ALA A 27 -1.97 -4.48 -5.86
C ALA A 27 -0.99 -5.65 -5.95
N VAL A 28 -0.39 -6.04 -4.82
CA VAL A 28 0.53 -7.18 -4.74
C VAL A 28 0.27 -7.97 -3.46
N SER A 29 -0.01 -9.28 -3.57
CA SER A 29 -0.08 -10.22 -2.44
C SER A 29 1.16 -11.10 -2.34
N SER A 30 1.52 -11.55 -1.13
CA SER A 30 2.71 -12.37 -0.90
C SER A 30 2.53 -13.49 0.13
N ASP A 31 3.50 -14.40 0.19
CA ASP A 31 3.63 -15.49 1.18
C ASP A 31 3.69 -15.01 2.62
N LYS A 32 4.05 -13.74 2.85
CA LYS A 32 4.02 -13.09 4.17
C LYS A 32 2.62 -12.71 4.63
N GLY A 33 1.57 -13.16 3.96
CA GLY A 33 0.20 -12.80 4.31
C GLY A 33 -0.02 -11.29 4.27
N THR A 34 0.66 -10.56 3.40
CA THR A 34 0.43 -9.12 3.21
C THR A 34 -0.05 -8.82 1.80
N VAL A 35 -0.95 -7.85 1.70
CA VAL A 35 -1.33 -7.22 0.44
C VAL A 35 -0.94 -5.76 0.49
N HIS A 36 -0.22 -5.31 -0.54
CA HIS A 36 0.26 -3.94 -0.70
C HIS A 36 -0.42 -3.28 -1.89
N VAL A 37 -0.70 -1.99 -1.79
CA VAL A 37 -1.14 -1.12 -2.90
C VAL A 37 -0.09 -0.06 -3.14
N PHE A 38 0.32 0.10 -4.39
CA PHE A 38 1.28 1.10 -4.84
C PHE A 38 0.66 2.06 -5.84
N PRO A 39 1.07 3.34 -5.84
CA PRO A 39 0.78 4.24 -6.96
C PRO A 39 1.58 3.81 -8.19
N VAL A 40 0.95 3.88 -9.36
CA VAL A 40 1.61 3.67 -10.64
C VAL A 40 1.96 5.04 -11.22
N ALA A 41 3.22 5.22 -11.63
CA ALA A 41 3.69 6.47 -12.20
C ALA A 41 3.02 6.73 -13.57
N SER A 42 2.32 7.86 -13.71
CA SER A 42 1.80 8.30 -15.00
C SER A 42 2.89 8.99 -15.83
N VAL A 43 2.86 8.78 -17.15
CA VAL A 43 3.79 9.39 -18.12
C VAL A 43 3.77 10.91 -18.05
N ASP A 44 2.61 11.51 -17.76
CA ASP A 44 2.44 12.97 -17.70
C ASP A 44 3.17 13.61 -16.51
N LYS A 45 3.46 12.84 -15.45
CA LYS A 45 4.14 13.35 -14.25
C LYS A 45 5.67 13.29 -14.35
N ALA A 46 6.19 12.41 -15.21
CA ALA A 46 7.63 12.21 -15.41
C ALA A 46 8.27 13.31 -16.29
N THR A 47 7.50 13.93 -17.18
CA THR A 47 7.98 15.06 -18.01
C THR A 47 8.11 16.36 -17.21
N SER A 48 7.31 16.54 -16.16
CA SER A 48 7.44 17.67 -15.23
C SER A 48 8.64 17.61 -14.29
N THR A 49 9.35 16.47 -14.18
CA THR A 49 10.52 16.32 -13.29
C THR A 49 11.86 16.50 -14.00
N MET A 50 11.88 16.64 -15.33
CA MET A 50 13.10 16.87 -16.12
C MET A 50 13.32 18.34 -16.52
N ALA A 51 12.37 19.24 -16.22
CA ALA A 51 12.56 20.68 -16.35
C ALA A 51 13.17 21.24 -15.04
N GLY A 52 14.48 21.06 -14.88
CA GLY A 52 15.24 21.75 -13.84
C GLY A 52 15.24 23.26 -14.09
N GLY A 53 14.73 24.03 -13.15
CA GLY A 53 14.76 25.49 -13.20
C GLY A 53 13.91 26.10 -12.08
N ASP A 54 14.56 26.38 -10.96
CA ASP A 54 14.21 27.36 -9.94
C ASP A 54 13.06 28.31 -10.32
N ARG A 55 11.91 28.19 -9.62
CA ARG A 55 11.13 29.29 -9.05
C ARG A 55 9.81 28.81 -8.45
N ASP A 56 9.76 29.01 -7.14
CA ASP A 56 8.68 29.62 -6.37
C ASP A 56 7.27 29.02 -6.42
N ALA A 57 6.81 28.71 -5.21
CA ALA A 57 5.48 28.22 -4.92
C ALA A 57 4.42 29.28 -5.25
N LEU A 58 3.49 29.00 -6.15
CA LEU A 58 2.22 29.73 -6.22
C LEU A 58 1.07 28.73 -6.41
N LEU A 59 0.61 28.20 -5.28
CA LEU A 59 -0.75 27.72 -5.14
C LEU A 59 -1.70 28.91 -5.36
N VAL A 60 -2.48 28.83 -6.44
CA VAL A 60 -3.58 29.76 -6.70
C VAL A 60 -4.64 29.53 -5.63
N ALA A 61 -4.76 30.47 -4.70
CA ALA A 61 -5.93 30.63 -3.84
C ALA A 61 -6.63 31.96 -4.19
N PRO A 62 -7.97 32.01 -4.28
CA PRO A 62 -8.68 33.26 -4.53
C PRO A 62 -8.67 34.18 -3.31
N SER A 63 -8.70 35.47 -3.60
CA SER A 63 -8.46 36.63 -2.73
C SER A 63 -9.71 37.15 -2.01
N ARG A 64 -9.45 37.87 -0.89
CA ARG A 64 -10.26 38.85 -0.10
C ARG A 64 -10.95 38.27 1.15
N ALA A 65 -10.87 38.85 2.36
CA ALA A 65 -10.25 40.08 2.87
C ALA A 65 -10.16 40.07 4.43
N ALA A 66 -9.30 40.97 4.97
CA ALA A 66 -9.37 41.69 6.26
C ALA A 66 -8.82 41.10 7.60
N ALA A 67 -7.64 41.63 7.98
CA ALA A 67 -7.24 42.29 9.25
C ALA A 67 -6.91 41.55 10.59
N SER A 68 -5.66 41.79 11.06
CA SER A 68 -5.15 41.96 12.46
C SER A 68 -4.43 40.75 13.17
N PRO A 69 -3.61 40.95 14.25
CA PRO A 69 -2.15 40.69 14.37
C PRO A 69 -1.74 39.44 15.23
N PRO A 70 -0.44 39.11 15.43
CA PRO A 70 -0.01 37.72 15.70
C PRO A 70 0.16 37.34 17.20
N PRO A 71 0.01 36.05 17.56
CA PRO A 71 0.57 35.47 18.78
C PRO A 71 1.91 34.72 18.54
N PRO A 72 2.75 34.52 19.57
CA PRO A 72 4.11 33.98 19.42
C PRO A 72 4.17 32.44 19.45
N ALA A 73 5.17 31.93 18.71
CA ALA A 73 5.92 30.68 18.89
C ALA A 73 5.15 29.38 19.18
N ALA A 74 5.02 28.53 18.15
CA ALA A 74 4.87 27.09 18.32
C ALA A 74 5.65 26.32 17.24
N ALA A 75 6.30 25.26 17.68
CA ALA A 75 7.33 24.47 17.03
C ALA A 75 7.01 23.97 15.60
N LYS A 76 7.95 24.16 14.67
CA LYS A 76 8.05 23.35 13.44
C LYS A 76 8.73 22.03 13.79
N GLN A 77 7.95 20.98 13.96
CA GLN A 77 8.47 19.61 14.01
C GLN A 77 8.14 18.90 12.70
N GLY A 78 9.16 18.24 12.12
CA GLY A 78 8.91 17.12 11.22
C GLY A 78 9.65 17.10 9.88
N SER A 79 10.95 17.36 9.84
CA SER A 79 11.81 16.72 8.83
C SER A 79 13.02 16.13 9.55
N LEU A 80 12.94 14.84 9.87
CA LEU A 80 13.96 14.13 10.65
C LEU A 80 15.13 13.60 9.80
N LEU A 81 15.40 14.18 8.63
CA LEU A 81 16.57 13.80 7.84
C LEU A 81 17.49 15.02 7.65
N PRO A 82 18.64 15.10 8.35
CA PRO A 82 19.62 16.12 8.09
C PRO A 82 20.18 15.97 6.67
N SER A 83 20.32 17.09 5.97
CA SER A 83 20.72 17.20 4.55
C SER A 83 22.09 16.58 4.20
N PHE A 84 22.85 16.12 5.19
CA PHE A 84 24.21 15.58 5.06
C PHE A 84 24.27 14.08 4.71
N LEU A 85 23.15 13.34 4.72
CA LEU A 85 23.10 11.90 4.40
C LEU A 85 22.78 11.58 2.93
N LYS A 86 22.64 12.61 2.08
CA LYS A 86 22.18 12.47 0.68
C LYS A 86 23.17 11.74 -0.25
N GLY A 87 24.34 11.31 0.26
CA GLY A 87 25.37 10.59 -0.50
C GLY A 87 25.67 9.15 -0.05
N TYR A 88 25.06 8.67 1.06
CA TYR A 88 25.34 7.33 1.62
C TYR A 88 24.11 6.44 1.77
N LEU A 89 22.92 6.91 1.40
CA LEU A 89 21.75 6.04 1.35
C LEU A 89 21.88 5.10 0.15
N PRO A 90 21.83 3.77 0.34
CA PRO A 90 21.75 2.86 -0.77
C PRO A 90 20.61 3.27 -1.70
N SER A 91 20.86 3.32 -3.01
CA SER A 91 19.89 3.76 -4.04
C SER A 91 18.54 3.06 -3.91
N TYR A 92 18.56 1.85 -3.39
CA TYR A 92 17.40 1.06 -3.09
C TYR A 92 16.43 1.84 -2.16
N PHE A 93 16.87 2.61 -1.15
CA PHE A 93 16.00 3.41 -0.28
C PHE A 93 15.22 4.54 -0.98
N SER A 94 15.53 4.86 -2.24
CA SER A 94 14.77 5.84 -3.02
C SER A 94 13.48 5.29 -3.64
N SER A 95 13.28 3.97 -3.65
CA SER A 95 12.07 3.36 -4.22
C SER A 95 10.83 3.64 -3.36
N GLU A 96 9.69 3.82 -4.00
CA GLU A 96 8.42 4.08 -3.33
C GLU A 96 7.96 2.87 -2.49
N ARG A 97 7.61 3.12 -1.22
CA ARG A 97 6.95 2.15 -0.34
C ARG A 97 5.47 2.07 -0.73
N SER A 98 4.80 0.99 -0.35
CA SER A 98 3.36 0.86 -0.59
C SER A 98 2.58 2.01 0.04
N LEU A 99 1.63 2.57 -0.70
CA LEU A 99 0.67 3.54 -0.20
C LEU A 99 -0.20 2.90 0.89
N ALA A 100 -0.68 1.69 0.65
CA ALA A 100 -1.49 1.02 1.64
C ALA A 100 -1.11 -0.45 1.79
N GLN A 101 -1.34 -0.99 2.98
CA GLN A 101 -1.03 -2.38 3.29
C GLN A 101 -2.12 -2.99 4.19
N VAL A 102 -2.42 -4.28 3.99
CA VAL A 102 -3.16 -5.08 4.97
C VAL A 102 -2.36 -6.34 5.32
N ARG A 103 -2.42 -6.75 6.58
CA ARG A 103 -1.88 -8.01 7.08
C ARG A 103 -3.03 -9.00 7.27
N LEU A 104 -2.86 -10.18 6.70
CA LEU A 104 -3.77 -11.32 6.71
C LEU A 104 -3.08 -12.51 7.36
N ARG A 105 -3.74 -13.67 7.35
CA ARG A 105 -3.17 -14.91 7.89
C ARG A 105 -2.01 -15.38 7.00
N GLU A 106 -0.88 -15.70 7.61
CA GLU A 106 0.24 -16.32 6.89
C GLU A 106 -0.08 -17.79 6.53
N GLY A 107 0.58 -18.31 5.49
CA GLY A 107 0.36 -19.68 5.01
C GLY A 107 -0.90 -19.87 4.16
N VAL A 108 -1.58 -18.78 3.78
CA VAL A 108 -2.69 -18.79 2.82
C VAL A 108 -2.26 -18.05 1.57
N GLU A 109 -2.52 -18.65 0.40
CA GLU A 109 -2.29 -17.98 -0.88
C GLU A 109 -3.48 -17.08 -1.19
N TYR A 110 -3.20 -15.85 -1.59
CA TYR A 110 -4.23 -14.82 -1.80
C TYR A 110 -4.18 -14.30 -3.23
N ALA A 111 -5.31 -14.37 -3.94
CA ALA A 111 -5.55 -13.61 -5.16
C ALA A 111 -6.12 -12.24 -4.82
N VAL A 112 -5.76 -11.21 -5.60
CA VAL A 112 -6.18 -9.82 -5.39
C VAL A 112 -6.75 -9.20 -6.66
N GLU A 113 -7.78 -8.37 -6.53
CA GLU A 113 -8.34 -7.59 -7.63
C GLU A 113 -8.91 -6.26 -7.12
N PHE A 114 -8.90 -5.22 -7.96
CA PHE A 114 -9.58 -3.96 -7.68
C PHE A 114 -11.06 -4.04 -8.07
N TRP A 115 -11.94 -3.55 -7.19
CA TRP A 115 -13.37 -3.48 -7.49
C TRP A 115 -13.64 -2.47 -8.62
N ARG A 116 -14.26 -2.91 -9.72
CA ARG A 116 -14.45 -2.08 -10.94
C ARG A 116 -15.21 -0.77 -10.72
N HIS A 117 -16.27 -0.79 -9.92
CA HIS A 117 -17.14 0.36 -9.64
C HIS A 117 -16.84 1.12 -8.34
N HIS A 118 -15.90 0.65 -7.52
CA HIS A 118 -15.56 1.29 -6.25
C HIS A 118 -14.06 1.57 -6.21
N PRO A 119 -13.64 2.76 -6.68
CA PRO A 119 -12.24 3.12 -6.61
C PRO A 119 -11.82 3.09 -5.14
N ASN A 120 -10.63 2.54 -4.90
CA ASN A 120 -10.02 2.36 -3.57
C ASN A 120 -10.52 1.16 -2.74
N ILE A 121 -11.25 0.22 -3.37
CA ILE A 121 -11.57 -1.08 -2.77
C ILE A 121 -10.78 -2.19 -3.46
N ILE A 122 -10.14 -3.03 -2.65
CA ILE A 122 -9.52 -4.29 -3.04
C ILE A 122 -10.36 -5.46 -2.56
N LEU A 123 -10.53 -6.43 -3.45
CA LEU A 123 -11.05 -7.75 -3.16
C LEU A 123 -9.87 -8.71 -2.98
N ILE A 124 -9.93 -9.53 -1.94
CA ILE A 124 -8.90 -10.52 -1.64
C ILE A 124 -9.58 -11.86 -1.39
N VAL A 125 -9.14 -12.90 -2.09
CA VAL A 125 -9.66 -14.27 -1.95
C VAL A 125 -8.51 -15.19 -1.57
N GLY A 126 -8.66 -15.90 -0.46
CA GLY A 126 -7.70 -16.89 0.01
C GLY A 126 -8.04 -18.30 -0.47
N THR A 127 -7.03 -19.12 -0.71
CA THR A 127 -7.20 -20.56 -1.01
C THR A 127 -7.85 -21.34 0.13
N ASP A 128 -7.82 -20.81 1.36
CA ASP A 128 -8.52 -21.35 2.52
C ASP A 128 -10.04 -21.00 2.55
N GLY A 129 -10.55 -20.40 1.47
CA GLY A 129 -11.93 -19.96 1.33
C GLY A 129 -12.25 -18.65 2.04
N SER A 130 -11.25 -17.93 2.55
CA SER A 130 -11.44 -16.59 3.09
C SER A 130 -11.65 -15.56 1.98
N PHE A 131 -12.46 -14.54 2.28
CA PHE A 131 -12.75 -13.41 1.41
C PHE A 131 -12.73 -12.13 2.21
N TYR A 132 -12.02 -11.14 1.68
CA TYR A 132 -11.88 -9.82 2.27
C TYR A 132 -12.26 -8.75 1.26
N ARG A 133 -12.93 -7.73 1.78
CA ARG A 133 -13.07 -6.45 1.08
C ARG A 133 -12.34 -5.40 1.92
N CYS A 134 -11.30 -4.81 1.36
CA CYS A 134 -10.44 -3.85 2.05
C CYS A 134 -10.47 -2.51 1.32
N GLY A 135 -10.68 -1.43 2.07
CA GLY A 135 -10.61 -0.06 1.56
C GLY A 135 -9.28 0.61 1.93
N PHE A 136 -8.76 1.46 1.05
CA PHE A 136 -7.57 2.26 1.32
C PHE A 136 -7.82 3.74 1.07
N ASP A 137 -7.04 4.60 1.72
CA ASP A 137 -7.04 6.04 1.45
C ASP A 137 -6.06 6.34 0.30
N PRO A 138 -6.51 6.91 -0.83
CA PRO A 138 -5.63 7.20 -1.97
C PRO A 138 -4.66 8.37 -1.71
N LEU A 139 -4.88 9.17 -0.66
CA LEU A 139 -4.10 10.38 -0.37
C LEU A 139 -3.03 10.18 0.69
N ASN A 140 -3.27 9.25 1.62
CA ASN A 140 -2.42 9.05 2.79
C ASN A 140 -1.86 7.64 2.81
N THR A 141 -0.59 7.52 3.19
CA THR A 141 -0.01 6.20 3.44
C THR A 141 -0.62 5.62 4.71
N SER A 142 -1.40 4.54 4.59
CA SER A 142 -2.18 3.99 5.71
C SER A 142 -2.29 2.47 5.68
N GLU A 143 -2.65 1.87 6.82
CA GLU A 143 -3.18 0.50 6.80
C GLU A 143 -4.54 0.50 6.08
N MET A 144 -4.83 -0.55 5.31
CA MET A 144 -6.14 -0.70 4.69
C MET A 144 -7.16 -1.09 5.75
N LYS A 145 -8.35 -0.51 5.67
CA LYS A 145 -9.47 -0.88 6.53
C LYS A 145 -10.21 -2.07 5.94
N GLN A 146 -10.29 -3.16 6.70
CA GLN A 146 -11.18 -4.25 6.35
C GLN A 146 -12.64 -3.82 6.49
N VAL A 147 -13.34 -3.78 5.35
CA VAL A 147 -14.77 -3.44 5.25
C VAL A 147 -15.63 -4.70 5.45
N GLU A 148 -15.14 -5.85 4.98
CA GLU A 148 -15.88 -7.11 5.08
C GLU A 148 -14.93 -8.31 5.22
N HIS A 149 -15.40 -9.34 5.93
CA HIS A 149 -14.78 -10.66 6.02
C HIS A 149 -15.84 -11.73 5.85
N LYS A 150 -15.60 -12.71 4.99
CA LYS A 150 -16.39 -13.94 4.93
C LYS A 150 -15.46 -15.13 4.76
N ARG A 151 -15.87 -16.29 5.27
CA ARG A 151 -15.23 -17.57 4.98
C ARG A 151 -16.26 -18.48 4.33
N PHE A 152 -16.06 -18.79 3.06
CA PHE A 152 -17.03 -19.52 2.24
C PHE A 152 -16.83 -21.05 2.32
N MET A 153 -15.68 -21.52 2.80
CA MET A 153 -15.38 -22.95 2.91
C MET A 153 -15.06 -23.34 4.36
N LYS A 154 -15.71 -24.40 4.84
CA LYS A 154 -15.27 -25.13 6.03
C LYS A 154 -14.33 -26.22 5.56
N ILE A 155 -13.03 -26.02 5.71
CA ILE A 155 -12.06 -27.08 5.47
C ILE A 155 -12.28 -28.11 6.57
N LYS A 156 -12.69 -29.33 6.21
CA LYS A 156 -12.72 -30.45 7.16
C LYS A 156 -11.27 -30.79 7.46
N GLU A 157 -10.86 -30.64 8.72
CA GLU A 157 -9.61 -31.25 9.17
C GLU A 157 -9.76 -32.77 8.97
N SER A 158 -8.86 -33.37 8.21
CA SER A 158 -8.81 -34.82 8.04
C SER A 158 -8.41 -35.45 9.38
N GLU A 159 -9.28 -36.28 9.94
CA GLU A 159 -9.08 -37.05 11.18
C GLU A 159 -8.05 -38.18 11.02
N ASP A 160 -6.81 -37.89 10.60
CA ASP A 160 -5.74 -38.89 10.55
C ASP A 160 -4.93 -38.99 11.86
N SER A 161 -5.33 -38.25 12.90
CA SER A 161 -4.64 -38.27 14.21
C SER A 161 -5.33 -39.11 15.29
N GLN A 162 -6.48 -39.74 15.02
CA GLN A 162 -7.19 -40.57 16.04
C GLN A 162 -6.98 -42.07 15.92
N ARG A 163 -6.28 -42.58 14.88
CA ARG A 163 -6.09 -44.03 14.72
C ARG A 163 -4.85 -44.61 15.42
N VAL A 164 -4.02 -43.79 16.07
CA VAL A 164 -2.78 -44.26 16.72
C VAL A 164 -2.95 -44.50 18.23
N GLN A 165 -4.09 -44.18 18.85
CA GLN A 165 -4.30 -44.35 20.31
C GLN A 165 -5.25 -45.50 20.69
N SER A 166 -5.72 -46.32 19.74
CA SER A 166 -6.60 -47.47 20.04
C SER A 166 -5.92 -48.83 19.99
N GLU A 167 -4.59 -48.87 19.77
CA GLU A 167 -3.80 -50.11 19.78
C GLU A 167 -2.68 -49.97 20.83
N THR A 168 -3.02 -50.08 22.12
CA THR A 168 -2.09 -50.51 23.17
C THR A 168 -2.83 -51.11 24.36
#